data_AF-A0A011WSZ8-F1
#
_entry.id   AF-A0A011WSZ8-F1
#
_cell.length_a   1.000
_cell.length_b   1.000
_cell.length_c   1.000
_cell.angle_alpha   90.00
_cell.angle_beta   90.00
_cell.angle_gamma   90.00
#
_symmetry.space_group_name_H-M   'P 1'
#
loop_
_entity.id
_entity.type
_entity.pdbx_description
1 polymer ?
#
loop_
_entity_poly.entity_id
_entity_poly.type
_entity_poly.pdbx_seq_one_letter_code
_entity_poly.pdbx_strand_id
1 'polypeptide(L)'
;MKKPSLKASGVVTFIFGVLLPAVLMWVAVFGMDSSEYVENGIKVKCTVIGTSVTGSSSRPKVKYKSAEGEWIEADCIANSKVSMGQTIDGYIMPDDPKNVYCPPDLALKIVFYAIAAVLVITSWGFFFKTLKDLRNYNILIKSGVPYKAQLTSWHKDDSGLMHIQLRVFRRNGEEEIISVEAVNGAPIVGEYYDIMMSEDDKGRITAALNDERLN
;
A
#
# COMPACT_ATOMS: atom_id res chain seq x y z
N MET A 1 -28.82 1.55 8.63
CA MET A 1 -27.53 1.25 7.95
C MET A 1 -27.06 2.48 7.19
N LYS A 2 -25.90 3.04 7.53
CA LYS A 2 -25.30 4.13 6.74
C LYS A 2 -24.82 3.58 5.39
N LYS A 3 -25.16 4.28 4.30
CA LYS A 3 -24.60 3.98 2.98
C LYS A 3 -23.09 4.22 3.04
N PRO A 4 -22.23 3.26 2.64
CA PRO A 4 -20.81 3.54 2.49
C PRO A 4 -20.65 4.72 1.52
N SER A 5 -19.87 5.73 1.89
CA SER A 5 -19.76 7.03 1.20
C SER A 5 -19.03 6.91 -0.15
N LEU A 6 -19.66 6.26 -1.11
CA LEU A 6 -19.10 5.76 -2.36
C LEU A 6 -18.57 6.83 -3.33
N LYS A 7 -19.00 8.09 -3.24
CA LYS A 7 -18.61 9.10 -4.25
C LYS A 7 -17.18 9.60 -4.07
N ALA A 8 -16.75 9.83 -2.83
CA ALA A 8 -15.34 10.11 -2.52
C ALA A 8 -14.56 8.79 -2.35
N SER A 9 -15.21 7.77 -1.78
CA SER A 9 -14.57 6.47 -1.50
C SER A 9 -14.19 5.70 -2.77
N GLY A 10 -14.99 5.68 -3.83
CA GLY A 10 -14.67 4.89 -5.04
C GLY A 10 -13.40 5.36 -5.77
N VAL A 11 -13.23 6.68 -5.90
CA VAL A 11 -12.02 7.29 -6.51
C VAL A 11 -10.81 7.05 -5.62
N VAL A 12 -10.94 7.25 -4.30
CA VAL A 12 -9.87 6.97 -3.33
C VAL A 12 -9.50 5.49 -3.36
N THR A 13 -10.48 4.59 -3.35
CA THR A 13 -10.27 3.14 -3.40
C THR A 13 -9.61 2.70 -4.70
N PHE A 14 -9.94 3.31 -5.84
CA PHE A 14 -9.26 3.02 -7.11
C PHE A 14 -7.82 3.55 -7.14
N ILE A 15 -7.61 4.79 -6.69
CA ILE A 15 -6.28 5.40 -6.65
C ILE A 15 -5.35 4.62 -5.72
N PHE A 16 -5.78 4.38 -4.48
CA PHE A 16 -4.94 3.72 -3.48
C PHE A 16 -4.93 2.20 -3.66
N GLY A 17 -6.01 1.58 -4.13
CA GLY A 17 -6.07 0.11 -4.29
C GLY A 17 -5.46 -0.41 -5.59
N VAL A 18 -5.38 0.42 -6.64
CA VAL A 18 -4.95 -0.03 -7.98
C VAL A 18 -3.81 0.83 -8.53
N LEU A 19 -4.00 2.14 -8.67
CA LEU A 19 -3.01 3.01 -9.33
C LEU A 19 -1.71 3.14 -8.54
N LEU A 20 -1.79 3.46 -7.25
CA LEU A 20 -0.60 3.68 -6.41
C LEU A 20 0.27 2.41 -6.30
N PRO A 21 -0.29 1.21 -6.05
CA PRO A 21 0.46 -0.04 -6.11
C PRO A 21 1.09 -0.31 -7.47
N ALA A 22 0.36 -0.07 -8.57
CA ALA A 22 0.87 -0.28 -9.92
C ALA A 22 2.05 0.65 -10.24
N VAL A 23 1.96 1.93 -9.87
CA VAL A 23 3.05 2.89 -10.05
C VAL A 23 4.26 2.54 -9.18
N LEU A 24 4.05 2.14 -7.91
CA LEU A 24 5.15 1.72 -7.04
C LEU A 24 5.87 0.48 -7.57
N MET A 25 5.13 -0.52 -8.06
CA MET A 25 5.71 -1.69 -8.72
C MET A 25 6.46 -1.30 -9.99
N TRP A 26 5.89 -0.42 -10.81
CA TRP A 26 6.55 0.06 -12.02
C TRP A 26 7.88 0.75 -11.72
N VAL A 27 7.90 1.67 -10.75
CA VAL A 27 9.13 2.37 -10.32
C VAL A 27 10.14 1.38 -9.74
N ALA A 28 9.69 0.41 -8.96
CA ALA A 28 10.56 -0.62 -8.41
C ALA A 28 11.22 -1.48 -9.51
N VAL A 29 10.46 -1.85 -10.54
CA VAL A 29 10.96 -2.71 -11.62
C VAL A 29 11.82 -1.93 -12.61
N PHE A 30 11.36 -0.77 -13.09
CA PHE A 30 12.02 -0.05 -14.19
C PHE A 30 12.87 1.14 -13.74
N GLY A 31 12.52 1.78 -12.62
CA GLY A 31 13.23 2.96 -12.13
C GLY A 31 14.50 2.63 -11.34
N MET A 32 14.65 1.38 -10.90
CA MET A 32 15.75 0.94 -10.04
C MET A 32 16.59 -0.17 -10.67
N ASP A 33 16.24 -0.59 -11.88
CA ASP A 33 17.02 -1.55 -12.61
C ASP A 33 18.37 -0.93 -12.99
N SER A 34 19.43 -1.64 -12.62
CA SER A 34 20.78 -1.29 -12.99
C SER A 34 21.58 -2.54 -13.37
N SER A 35 20.87 -3.62 -13.70
CA SER A 35 21.46 -4.92 -14.05
C SER A 35 22.40 -4.79 -15.24
N GLU A 36 21.97 -4.10 -16.30
CA GLU A 36 22.74 -3.91 -17.53
C GLU A 36 24.14 -3.32 -17.29
N TYR A 37 24.24 -2.28 -16.45
CA TYR A 37 25.52 -1.64 -16.15
C TYR A 37 26.40 -2.48 -15.22
N VAL A 38 25.79 -3.26 -14.32
CA VAL A 38 26.52 -4.09 -13.35
C VAL A 38 27.05 -5.37 -14.00
N GLU A 39 26.31 -5.93 -14.96
CA GLU A 39 26.68 -7.16 -15.65
C GLU A 39 27.66 -6.93 -16.81
N ASN A 40 27.46 -5.86 -17.60
CA ASN A 40 28.25 -5.60 -18.80
C ASN A 40 29.30 -4.49 -18.61
N GLY A 41 29.21 -3.71 -17.53
CA GLY A 41 30.07 -2.58 -17.28
C GLY A 41 31.32 -2.92 -16.48
N ILE A 42 32.39 -2.15 -16.72
CA ILE A 42 33.64 -2.23 -15.96
C ILE A 42 33.51 -1.32 -14.74
N LYS A 43 33.68 -1.89 -13.54
CA LYS A 43 33.65 -1.12 -12.29
C LYS A 43 34.87 -0.20 -12.20
N VAL A 44 34.62 1.08 -11.97
CA VAL A 44 35.66 2.12 -11.83
C VAL A 44 35.44 2.96 -10.58
N LYS A 45 36.55 3.48 -10.05
CA LYS A 45 36.55 4.47 -8.98
C LYS A 45 36.82 5.84 -9.59
N CYS A 46 35.91 6.78 -9.39
CA CYS A 46 35.97 8.09 -10.03
C CYS A 46 35.83 9.22 -9.01
N THR A 47 36.42 10.37 -9.34
CA THR A 47 36.39 11.57 -8.50
C THR A 47 35.62 12.67 -9.21
N VAL A 48 34.67 13.29 -8.53
CA VAL A 48 33.88 14.39 -9.08
C VAL A 48 34.76 15.63 -9.23
N ILE A 49 34.93 16.10 -10.47
CA ILE A 49 35.75 17.26 -10.81
C ILE A 49 34.93 18.52 -11.07
N GLY A 50 33.63 18.36 -11.30
CA GLY A 50 32.72 19.48 -11.48
C GLY A 50 31.28 19.04 -11.37
N THR A 51 30.42 19.93 -10.90
CA THR A 51 28.98 19.72 -10.91
C THR A 51 28.35 20.85 -11.70
N SER A 52 27.70 20.52 -12.81
CA SER A 52 26.83 21.48 -13.49
C SER A 52 25.39 21.17 -13.07
N VAL A 53 24.67 22.21 -12.63
CA VAL A 53 23.24 22.14 -12.33
C VAL A 53 22.54 22.91 -13.43
N THR A 54 21.70 22.23 -14.20
CA THR A 54 20.85 22.86 -15.21
C THR A 54 19.40 22.51 -14.91
N GLY A 55 18.67 23.46 -14.31
CA GLY A 55 17.32 23.24 -13.82
C GLY A 55 17.27 22.22 -12.67
N SER A 56 16.36 21.24 -12.77
CA SER A 56 16.24 20.11 -11.83
C SER A 56 17.25 18.98 -12.07
N SER A 57 18.02 19.04 -13.16
CA SER A 57 18.99 18.01 -13.54
C SER A 57 20.42 18.42 -13.16
N SER A 58 21.13 17.52 -12.50
CA SER A 58 22.58 17.64 -12.27
C SER A 58 23.30 16.77 -13.29
N ARG A 59 24.29 17.34 -13.98
CA ARG A 59 25.27 16.57 -14.78
C ARG A 59 26.65 16.78 -14.15
N PRO A 60 27.02 15.95 -13.18
CA PRO A 60 28.37 15.94 -12.63
C PRO A 60 29.35 15.44 -13.68
N LYS A 61 30.54 16.04 -13.71
CA LYS A 61 31.71 15.53 -14.42
C LYS A 61 32.61 14.80 -13.45
N VAL A 62 33.08 13.63 -13.85
CA VAL A 62 33.99 12.80 -13.07
C VAL A 62 35.26 12.54 -13.87
N LYS A 63 36.36 12.31 -13.15
CA LYS A 63 37.56 11.71 -13.73
C LYS A 63 37.78 10.33 -13.16
N TYR A 64 38.19 9.39 -14.00
CA TYR A 64 38.61 8.06 -13.58
C TYR A 64 39.93 7.70 -14.26
N LYS A 65 40.59 6.67 -13.74
CA LYS A 65 41.84 6.18 -14.30
C LYS A 65 41.57 4.96 -15.18
N SER A 66 42.01 4.99 -16.44
CA SER A 66 41.86 3.87 -17.38
C SER A 66 42.71 2.67 -16.95
N ALA A 67 42.52 1.52 -17.60
CA ALA A 67 43.35 0.35 -17.39
C ALA A 67 44.83 0.62 -17.77
N GLU A 68 45.10 1.48 -18.74
CA GLU A 68 46.46 1.91 -19.11
C GLU A 68 47.04 2.98 -18.16
N GLY A 69 46.25 3.49 -17.23
CA GLY A 69 46.68 4.45 -16.22
C GLY A 69 46.48 5.93 -16.60
N GLU A 70 45.81 6.21 -17.71
CA GLU A 70 45.49 7.57 -18.14
C GLU A 70 44.26 8.12 -17.41
N TRP A 71 44.21 9.44 -17.21
CA TRP A 71 43.03 10.11 -16.63
C TRP A 71 42.04 10.44 -17.73
N ILE A 72 40.82 9.90 -17.61
CA ILE A 72 39.73 10.14 -18.55
C ILE A 72 38.65 10.96 -17.84
N GLU A 73 38.15 12.01 -18.50
CA GLU A 73 37.00 12.78 -18.08
C GLU A 73 35.72 12.22 -18.70
N ALA A 74 34.69 12.03 -17.87
CA ALA A 74 33.40 11.47 -18.27
C ALA A 74 32.25 12.21 -17.58
N ASP A 75 31.08 12.17 -18.21
CA ASP A 75 29.84 12.62 -17.59
C ASP A 75 29.33 11.53 -16.64
N CYS A 76 28.84 11.93 -15.47
CA CYS A 76 28.33 11.03 -14.45
C CYS A 76 26.80 11.00 -14.47
N ILE A 77 26.23 9.81 -14.57
CA ILE A 77 24.80 9.58 -14.43
C ILE A 77 24.59 8.96 -13.06
N ALA A 78 24.32 9.81 -12.07
CA ALA A 78 24.09 9.42 -10.68
C ALA A 78 22.64 9.65 -10.25
N ASN A 79 22.08 8.68 -9.53
CA ASN A 79 20.75 8.80 -8.90
C ASN A 79 20.77 9.56 -7.57
N SER A 80 21.92 10.08 -7.15
CA SER A 80 22.10 10.85 -5.91
C SER A 80 22.84 12.17 -6.19
N LYS A 81 22.64 13.16 -5.32
CA LYS A 81 23.44 14.40 -5.37
C LYS A 81 24.88 14.04 -5.01
N VAL A 82 25.80 14.37 -5.92
CA VAL A 82 27.24 14.21 -5.71
C VAL A 82 27.89 15.56 -5.54
N SER A 83 28.91 15.61 -4.68
CA SER A 83 29.65 16.84 -4.35
C SER A 83 31.01 16.85 -5.04
N MET A 84 31.53 18.03 -5.40
CA MET A 84 32.89 18.17 -5.93
C MET A 84 33.91 17.58 -4.95
N GLY A 85 34.89 16.84 -5.47
CA GLY A 85 35.93 16.17 -4.68
C GLY A 85 35.50 14.85 -4.04
N GLN A 86 34.21 14.49 -4.11
CA GLN A 86 33.74 13.19 -3.65
C GLN A 86 34.29 12.07 -4.55
N THR A 87 34.68 10.95 -3.93
CA THR A 87 35.02 9.72 -4.66
C THR A 87 33.80 8.81 -4.66
N ILE A 88 33.41 8.35 -5.84
CA ILE A 88 32.26 7.48 -6.05
C ILE A 88 32.67 6.27 -6.90
N ASP A 89 32.02 5.14 -6.64
CA ASP A 89 32.15 3.95 -7.47
C ASP A 89 31.06 3.99 -8.56
N GLY A 90 31.44 3.64 -9.79
CA GLY A 90 30.53 3.60 -10.93
C GLY A 90 30.92 2.49 -11.90
N TYR A 91 30.14 2.38 -12.97
CA TYR A 91 30.34 1.43 -14.05
C TYR A 91 30.45 2.17 -15.38
N ILE A 92 31.33 1.69 -16.25
CA ILE A 92 31.51 2.21 -17.60
C ILE A 92 31.20 1.10 -18.59
N MET A 93 30.47 1.43 -19.65
CA MET A 93 30.22 0.49 -20.73
C MET A 93 31.39 0.51 -21.72
N PRO A 94 31.87 -0.64 -22.23
CA PRO A 94 32.96 -0.68 -23.22
C PRO A 94 32.66 0.15 -24.47
N ASP A 95 31.38 0.23 -24.84
CA ASP A 95 30.89 0.90 -26.04
C ASP A 95 30.73 2.42 -25.84
N ASP A 96 30.72 2.89 -24.59
CA ASP A 96 30.53 4.29 -24.22
C ASP A 96 31.38 4.69 -23.00
N PRO A 97 32.71 4.87 -23.18
CA PRO A 97 33.61 5.26 -22.10
C PRO A 97 33.41 6.70 -21.59
N LYS A 98 32.57 7.49 -22.26
CA LYS A 98 32.33 8.90 -21.92
C LYS A 98 31.31 9.07 -20.80
N ASN A 99 30.59 8.01 -20.44
CA ASN A 99 29.56 8.03 -19.40
C ASN A 99 29.91 7.05 -18.27
N VAL A 100 29.84 7.54 -17.03
CA VAL A 100 29.97 6.74 -15.82
C VAL A 100 28.60 6.63 -15.16
N TYR A 101 28.10 5.40 -15.06
CA TYR A 101 26.81 5.07 -14.47
C TYR A 101 26.99 4.69 -13.00
N CYS A 102 26.38 5.47 -12.10
CA CYS A 102 26.42 5.22 -10.67
C CYS A 102 25.06 4.68 -10.20
N PRO A 103 24.90 3.35 -10.08
CA PRO A 103 23.65 2.77 -9.61
C PRO A 103 23.34 3.22 -8.17
N PRO A 104 22.04 3.23 -7.79
CA PRO A 104 21.66 3.51 -6.41
C PRO A 104 22.29 2.47 -5.47
N ASP A 105 22.67 2.93 -4.28
CA ASP A 105 23.21 2.05 -3.23
C ASP A 105 22.23 0.90 -2.92
N LEU A 106 22.75 -0.31 -2.74
CA LEU A 106 21.96 -1.51 -2.49
C LEU A 106 21.12 -1.36 -1.22
N ALA A 107 21.67 -0.72 -0.17
CA ALA A 107 20.92 -0.47 1.05
C ALA A 107 19.73 0.47 0.80
N LEU A 108 19.93 1.52 0.01
CA LEU A 108 18.86 2.43 -0.40
C LEU A 108 17.79 1.69 -1.24
N LYS A 109 18.22 0.78 -2.12
CA LYS A 109 17.28 -0.04 -2.91
C LYS A 109 16.40 -0.93 -2.02
N ILE A 110 17.03 -1.62 -1.07
CA ILE A 110 16.33 -2.51 -0.13
C ILE A 110 15.33 -1.74 0.72
N VAL A 111 15.72 -0.57 1.25
CA VAL A 111 14.82 0.27 2.06
C VAL A 111 13.62 0.72 1.24
N PHE A 112 13.82 1.16 -0.01
CA PHE A 112 12.72 1.54 -0.88
C PHE A 112 11.78 0.38 -1.18
N TYR A 113 12.31 -0.80 -1.53
CA TYR A 113 11.49 -1.98 -1.78
C TYR A 113 10.70 -2.41 -0.55
N ALA A 114 11.29 -2.34 0.65
CA ALA A 114 10.58 -2.65 1.89
C ALA A 114 9.41 -1.70 2.14
N ILE A 115 9.63 -0.38 1.98
CA ILE A 115 8.57 0.63 2.14
C ILE A 115 7.47 0.43 1.08
N ALA A 116 7.86 0.23 -0.18
CA ALA A 116 6.91 0.01 -1.27
C ALA A 116 6.07 -1.26 -1.03
N ALA A 117 6.68 -2.36 -0.59
CA ALA A 117 5.96 -3.60 -0.29
C ALA A 117 4.93 -3.42 0.83
N VAL A 118 5.30 -2.74 1.92
CA VAL A 118 4.37 -2.45 3.03
C VAL A 118 3.20 -1.59 2.56
N LEU A 119 3.46 -0.56 1.76
CA LEU A 119 2.42 0.30 1.20
C LEU A 119 1.48 -0.45 0.25
N VAL A 120 2.01 -1.36 -0.58
CA VAL A 120 1.20 -2.19 -1.49
C VAL A 120 0.30 -3.15 -0.70
N ILE A 121 0.86 -3.86 0.28
CA ILE A 121 0.11 -4.83 1.09
C ILE A 121 -1.02 -4.15 1.87
N THR A 122 -0.72 -3.03 2.53
CA THR A 122 -1.71 -2.27 3.29
C THR A 122 -2.81 -1.71 2.40
N SER A 123 -2.45 -1.19 1.22
CA SER A 123 -3.40 -0.69 0.23
C SER A 123 -4.35 -1.77 -0.29
N TRP A 124 -3.82 -2.95 -0.61
CA TRP A 124 -4.64 -4.09 -1.01
C TRP A 124 -5.54 -4.60 0.12
N GLY A 125 -5.04 -4.67 1.35
CA GLY A 125 -5.86 -5.03 2.51
C GLY A 125 -7.09 -4.12 2.66
N PHE A 126 -6.88 -2.81 2.57
CA PHE A 126 -7.98 -1.83 2.61
C PHE A 126 -8.94 -1.96 1.42
N PHE A 127 -8.39 -2.20 0.22
CA PHE A 127 -9.18 -2.40 -1.01
C PHE A 127 -10.11 -3.61 -0.89
N PHE A 128 -9.60 -4.77 -0.46
CA PHE A 128 -10.40 -5.98 -0.27
C PHE A 128 -11.44 -5.83 0.84
N LYS A 129 -11.11 -5.17 1.97
CA LYS A 129 -12.10 -4.86 3.01
C LYS A 129 -13.24 -4.00 2.44
N THR A 130 -12.91 -2.94 1.72
CA THR A 130 -13.90 -2.04 1.08
C THR A 130 -14.80 -2.80 0.09
N LEU A 131 -14.23 -3.67 -0.76
CA LEU A 131 -15.02 -4.49 -1.69
C LEU A 131 -15.96 -5.46 -0.96
N LYS A 132 -15.49 -6.08 0.13
CA LYS A 132 -16.30 -6.96 0.97
C LYS A 132 -17.45 -6.19 1.62
N ASP A 133 -17.19 -4.99 2.15
CA ASP A 133 -18.20 -4.15 2.78
C ASP A 133 -19.26 -3.70 1.76
N LEU A 134 -18.85 -3.33 0.54
CA LEU A 134 -19.78 -3.01 -0.54
C LEU A 134 -20.63 -4.19 -0.97
N ARG A 135 -20.03 -5.39 -1.05
CA ARG A 135 -20.78 -6.61 -1.36
C ARG A 135 -21.81 -6.90 -0.27
N ASN A 136 -21.40 -6.85 1.00
CA ASN A 136 -22.28 -7.10 2.14
C ASN A 136 -23.41 -6.07 2.19
N TYR A 137 -23.11 -4.78 1.99
CA TYR A 137 -24.12 -3.73 1.89
C TYR A 137 -25.15 -4.00 0.79
N ASN A 138 -24.70 -4.41 -0.41
CA ASN A 138 -25.59 -4.74 -1.52
C ASN A 138 -26.47 -5.96 -1.24
N ILE A 139 -25.93 -6.98 -0.56
CA ILE A 139 -26.72 -8.15 -0.12
C ILE A 139 -27.80 -7.68 0.86
N LEU A 140 -27.42 -6.96 1.91
CA LEU A 140 -28.35 -6.51 2.94
C LEU A 140 -29.44 -5.57 2.41
N ILE A 141 -29.17 -4.75 1.40
CA ILE A 141 -30.21 -3.92 0.78
C ILE A 141 -31.20 -4.74 -0.05
N LYS A 142 -30.73 -5.78 -0.75
CA LYS A 142 -31.58 -6.55 -1.68
C LYS A 142 -32.37 -7.64 -0.97
N SER A 143 -31.76 -8.30 0.01
CA SER A 143 -32.28 -9.51 0.66
C SER A 143 -32.20 -9.45 2.19
N GLY A 144 -31.87 -8.29 2.76
CA GLY A 144 -31.85 -8.11 4.21
C GLY A 144 -33.25 -8.06 4.80
N VAL A 145 -33.42 -8.76 5.91
CA VAL A 145 -34.63 -8.77 6.73
C VAL A 145 -34.27 -8.15 8.08
N PRO A 146 -35.12 -7.27 8.66
CA PRO A 146 -34.88 -6.72 9.98
C PRO A 146 -35.07 -7.78 11.07
N TYR A 147 -34.16 -7.81 12.03
CA TYR A 147 -34.21 -8.67 13.21
C TYR A 147 -33.92 -7.87 14.48
N LYS A 148 -34.45 -8.34 15.61
CA LYS A 148 -34.02 -7.91 16.94
C LYS A 148 -33.06 -8.94 17.50
N ALA A 149 -31.90 -8.48 17.96
CA ALA A 149 -30.85 -9.34 18.48
C ALA A 149 -30.39 -8.84 19.85
N GLN A 150 -30.16 -9.75 20.78
CA GLN A 150 -29.74 -9.42 22.13
C GLN A 150 -28.23 -9.32 22.23
N LEU A 151 -27.69 -8.24 22.77
CA LEU A 151 -26.25 -8.11 23.00
C LEU A 151 -25.77 -9.06 24.09
N THR A 152 -24.85 -9.94 23.73
CA THR A 152 -24.24 -10.91 24.68
C THR A 152 -22.89 -10.44 25.19
N SER A 153 -22.08 -9.84 24.32
CA SER A 153 -20.76 -9.33 24.70
C SER A 153 -20.31 -8.26 23.72
N TRP A 154 -19.34 -7.44 24.12
CA TRP A 154 -18.67 -6.53 23.22
C TRP A 154 -17.25 -6.25 23.69
N HIS A 155 -16.38 -5.91 22.75
CA HIS A 155 -15.06 -5.40 23.04
C HIS A 155 -14.72 -4.28 22.07
N LYS A 156 -13.87 -3.35 22.52
CA LYS A 156 -13.36 -2.27 21.71
C LYS A 156 -11.89 -2.55 21.39
N ASP A 157 -11.52 -2.48 20.13
CA ASP A 157 -10.14 -2.64 19.72
C ASP A 157 -9.33 -1.34 19.92
N ASP A 158 -8.01 -1.43 19.76
CA ASP A 158 -7.10 -0.29 19.90
C ASP A 158 -7.36 0.80 18.83
N SER A 159 -8.04 0.45 17.74
CA SER A 159 -8.45 1.38 16.69
C SER A 159 -9.73 2.17 17.05
N GLY A 160 -10.37 1.81 18.15
CA GLY A 160 -11.60 2.40 18.64
C GLY A 160 -12.87 1.80 18.03
N LEU A 161 -12.75 0.74 17.24
CA LEU A 161 -13.85 0.01 16.63
C LEU A 161 -14.43 -0.98 17.65
N MET A 162 -15.76 -1.02 17.76
CA MET A 162 -16.42 -1.92 18.69
C MET A 162 -16.93 -3.15 17.96
N HIS A 163 -16.50 -4.32 18.42
CA HIS A 163 -17.00 -5.60 17.96
C HIS A 163 -18.06 -6.08 18.95
N ILE A 164 -19.30 -6.12 18.49
CA ILE A 164 -20.46 -6.51 19.30
C ILE A 164 -20.94 -7.91 18.88
N GLN A 165 -21.13 -8.79 19.87
CA GLN A 165 -21.72 -10.11 19.68
C GLN A 165 -23.20 -10.07 20.04
N LEU A 166 -24.03 -10.45 19.08
CA LEU A 166 -25.48 -10.42 19.20
C LEU A 166 -26.03 -11.83 19.05
N ARG A 167 -26.92 -12.22 19.97
CA ARG A 167 -27.72 -13.42 19.88
C ARG A 167 -28.97 -13.14 19.04
N VAL A 168 -29.15 -13.91 17.98
CA VAL A 168 -30.32 -13.85 17.10
C VAL A 168 -31.13 -15.14 17.26
N PHE A 169 -32.45 -14.99 17.31
CA PHE A 169 -33.39 -16.10 17.25
C PHE A 169 -33.86 -16.26 15.80
N ARG A 170 -33.47 -17.35 15.16
CA ARG A 170 -33.88 -17.68 13.78
C ARG A 170 -35.37 -18.05 13.75
N ARG A 171 -36.00 -17.98 12.57
CA ARG A 171 -37.43 -18.32 12.39
C ARG A 171 -37.74 -19.79 12.67
N ASN A 172 -36.74 -20.67 12.57
CA ASN A 172 -36.82 -22.09 12.91
C ASN A 172 -36.66 -22.36 14.42
N GLY A 173 -36.46 -21.32 15.25
CA GLY A 173 -36.27 -21.43 16.69
C GLY A 173 -34.82 -21.67 17.13
N GLU A 174 -33.87 -21.75 16.20
CA GLU A 174 -32.45 -21.91 16.53
C GLU A 174 -31.82 -20.58 17.00
N GLU A 175 -30.96 -20.66 18.00
CA GLU A 175 -30.15 -19.54 18.48
C GLU A 175 -28.81 -19.49 17.75
N GLU A 176 -28.39 -18.30 17.37
CA GLU A 176 -27.06 -18.08 16.80
C GLU A 176 -26.43 -16.80 17.30
N ILE A 177 -25.11 -16.84 17.50
CA ILE A 177 -24.32 -15.67 17.85
C ILE A 177 -23.68 -15.12 16.58
N ILE A 178 -24.05 -13.89 16.23
CA ILE A 178 -23.44 -13.14 15.13
C ILE A 178 -22.51 -12.07 15.69
N SER A 179 -21.49 -11.70 14.92
CA SER A 179 -20.59 -10.58 15.23
C SER A 179 -20.83 -9.46 14.24
N VAL A 180 -21.05 -8.24 14.73
CA VAL A 180 -21.17 -7.04 13.89
C VAL A 180 -20.29 -5.92 14.44
N GLU A 181 -19.89 -5.00 13.56
CA GLU A 181 -19.07 -3.85 13.90
C GLU A 181 -19.98 -2.65 14.25
N ALA A 182 -19.64 -1.92 15.32
CA ALA A 182 -20.27 -0.69 15.76
C ALA A 182 -19.21 0.42 15.88
N VAL A 183 -19.60 1.66 15.53
CA VAL A 183 -18.67 2.79 15.44
C VAL A 183 -18.78 3.70 16.67
N ASN A 184 -19.99 3.88 17.21
CA ASN A 184 -20.28 4.83 18.28
C ASN A 184 -21.17 4.21 19.36
N GLY A 185 -21.29 4.91 20.48
CA GLY A 185 -22.22 4.59 21.56
C GLY A 185 -21.62 3.72 22.66
N ALA A 186 -22.47 3.36 23.62
CA ALA A 186 -22.14 2.50 24.76
C ALA A 186 -23.05 1.26 24.71
N PRO A 187 -22.57 0.12 24.19
CA PRO A 187 -23.37 -1.10 24.11
C PRO A 187 -23.68 -1.63 25.52
N ILE A 188 -24.95 -1.95 25.78
CA ILE A 188 -25.42 -2.46 27.07
C ILE A 188 -25.76 -3.94 26.90
N VAL A 189 -25.04 -4.80 27.62
CA VAL A 189 -25.26 -6.26 27.57
C VAL A 189 -26.66 -6.59 28.07
N GLY A 190 -27.36 -7.47 27.35
CA GLY A 190 -28.74 -7.86 27.63
C GLY A 190 -29.80 -7.02 26.91
N GLU A 191 -29.44 -5.85 26.36
CA GLU A 191 -30.35 -5.07 25.52
C GLU A 191 -30.54 -5.67 24.13
N TYR A 192 -31.68 -5.35 23.52
CA TYR A 192 -31.99 -5.69 22.14
C TYR A 192 -31.63 -4.54 21.21
N TYR A 193 -30.96 -4.88 20.12
CA TYR A 193 -30.58 -3.97 19.05
C TYR A 193 -31.19 -4.40 17.73
N ASP A 194 -31.55 -3.42 16.91
CA ASP A 194 -32.05 -3.66 15.57
C ASP A 194 -30.88 -3.96 14.62
N ILE A 195 -30.97 -5.10 13.92
CA ILE A 195 -30.01 -5.51 12.90
C ILE A 195 -30.73 -5.77 11.57
N MET A 196 -29.96 -5.71 10.49
CA MET A 196 -30.34 -6.33 9.23
C MET A 196 -29.54 -7.61 9.02
N MET A 197 -30.23 -8.68 8.64
CA MET A 197 -29.63 -9.99 8.40
C MET A 197 -30.12 -10.57 7.08
N SER A 198 -29.24 -11.25 6.35
CA SER A 198 -29.58 -12.02 5.16
C SER A 198 -28.84 -13.35 5.22
N GLU A 199 -29.54 -14.44 4.88
CA GLU A 199 -29.00 -15.80 4.80
C GLU A 199 -29.02 -16.24 3.33
N ASP A 200 -27.89 -16.73 2.83
CA ASP A 200 -27.81 -17.28 1.48
C ASP A 200 -28.26 -18.75 1.41
N ASP A 201 -28.45 -19.29 0.20
CA ASP A 201 -28.87 -20.69 -0.02
C ASP A 201 -27.89 -21.73 0.56
N LYS A 202 -26.69 -21.30 0.97
CA LYS A 202 -25.65 -22.14 1.59
C LYS A 202 -25.60 -21.96 3.12
N GLY A 203 -26.55 -21.23 3.71
CA GLY A 203 -26.63 -20.96 5.14
C GLY A 203 -25.62 -19.93 5.65
N ARG A 204 -24.97 -19.16 4.76
CA ARG A 204 -24.04 -18.10 5.19
C ARG A 204 -24.83 -16.86 5.57
N ILE A 205 -24.49 -16.32 6.72
CA ILE A 205 -25.13 -15.10 7.23
C ILE A 205 -24.30 -13.88 6.92
N THR A 206 -24.97 -12.87 6.37
CA THR A 206 -24.50 -11.49 6.33
C THR A 206 -25.37 -10.69 7.29
N ALA A 207 -24.76 -9.98 8.23
CA ALA A 207 -25.49 -9.14 9.17
C ALA A 207 -24.79 -7.79 9.36
N ALA A 208 -25.58 -6.75 9.62
CA ALA A 208 -25.07 -5.45 10.01
C ALA A 208 -26.02 -4.76 11.00
N LEU A 209 -25.46 -3.88 11.82
CA LEU A 209 -26.21 -3.09 12.78
C LEU A 209 -27.09 -2.06 12.06
N ASN A 210 -28.37 -2.01 12.44
CA ASN A 210 -29.34 -1.04 11.93
C ASN A 210 -29.86 -0.08 13.00
N ASP A 211 -29.39 -0.23 14.25
CA ASP A 211 -29.76 0.61 15.39
C ASP A 211 -29.02 1.96 15.36
N GLU A 212 -29.73 3.07 15.51
CA GLU A 212 -29.16 4.42 15.49
C GLU A 212 -28.31 4.73 16.72
N ARG A 213 -28.55 4.04 17.85
CA ARG A 213 -27.82 4.26 19.11
C ARG A 213 -26.34 3.88 19.03
N LEU A 214 -25.99 3.03 18.06
CA LEU A 214 -24.65 2.45 17.90
C LEU A 214 -24.01 2.72 16.50
N ASN A 215 -24.67 3.51 15.64
CA ASN A 215 -24.29 3.77 14.24
C ASN A 215 -23.54 5.10 14.01
#